data_AF-A0A844IEY6-F1
#
_entry.id   AF-A0A844IEY6-F1
#
_cell.length_a   1.000
_cell.length_b   1.000
_cell.length_c   1.000
_cell.angle_alpha   90.00
_cell.angle_beta   90.00
_cell.angle_gamma   90.00
#
_symmetry.space_group_name_H-M   'P 1'
#
loop_
_entity.id
_entity.type
_entity.pdbx_description
1 polymer ?
#
loop_
_entity_poly.entity_id
_entity_poly.type
_entity_poly.pdbx_seq_one_letter_code
_entity_poly.pdbx_strand_id
1 'polypeptide(L)'
;MIPSKKVYFLLIVGIFISPILSMILGIYQTIIITCLFDLTVFTFMVIDGWGMKANRVEITRELPSRLSIGRDNSVILKVKAGKIDAVIEIHDYYPQEFTVSTTTVTANINANQSQELTYTVYPNQRGEFSWGNMQVRQLGMWGFVWHDWQIPHSTQVKVYPDLVGLRSLSIRLTLQSSGSIRKTRQMGIGTEFAELRNYRSGDDLRFIDWKATARRAYGNTGPLVRVLEPEQEQTLLILLDRGRLMTAKVQGLQRFDWGLNTTLSLALAGLHRGDRVGVGVFDNKIHTWIPPERGQHHLNQLIDKLTPIQPELIESDYLGAVTHVVKQQTRRALIVIITDLVDITASSELLLALTRLAPRYLPFCVTLRDPQVDNLAHTFTEDATQSYIRAVAIDLLAQRQLAFAQLKQKGVLVLDAPANQISEQLVDRYLQLKARNQL
;
A
#
# COMPACT_ATOMS: atom_id res chain seq x y z
N MET A 1 25.74 -25.70 -21.23
CA MET A 1 27.20 -25.50 -21.00
C MET A 1 27.64 -24.24 -21.72
N ILE A 2 27.90 -23.18 -20.97
CA ILE A 2 28.31 -21.88 -21.52
C ILE A 2 29.79 -21.67 -21.15
N PRO A 3 30.71 -21.39 -22.09
CA PRO A 3 32.13 -21.17 -21.75
C PRO A 3 32.29 -19.95 -20.84
N SER A 4 33.14 -20.07 -19.83
CA SER A 4 33.49 -18.96 -18.94
C SER A 4 34.44 -17.96 -19.61
N LYS A 5 34.58 -16.77 -19.01
CA LYS A 5 35.59 -15.77 -19.42
C LYS A 5 37.02 -16.32 -19.39
N LYS A 6 37.32 -17.32 -18.53
CA LYS A 6 38.66 -17.93 -18.45
C LYS A 6 39.02 -18.71 -19.71
N VAL A 7 38.06 -19.43 -20.30
CA VAL A 7 38.28 -20.17 -21.56
C VAL A 7 38.61 -19.19 -22.67
N TYR A 8 37.82 -18.14 -22.84
CA TYR A 8 38.08 -17.11 -23.84
C TYR A 8 39.43 -16.42 -23.62
N PHE A 9 39.76 -16.10 -22.37
CA PHE A 9 41.05 -15.49 -22.04
C PHE A 9 42.23 -16.40 -22.43
N LEU A 10 42.18 -17.70 -22.11
CA LEU A 10 43.23 -18.64 -22.48
C LEU A 10 43.38 -18.78 -23.99
N LEU A 11 42.27 -18.85 -24.74
CA LEU A 11 42.30 -18.91 -26.21
C LEU A 11 42.88 -17.63 -26.81
N ILE A 12 42.50 -16.45 -26.29
CA ILE A 12 43.07 -15.17 -26.73
C ILE A 12 44.58 -15.11 -26.46
N VAL A 13 45.01 -15.54 -25.27
CA VAL A 13 46.43 -15.63 -24.92
C VAL A 13 47.18 -16.58 -25.88
N GLY A 14 46.58 -17.72 -26.23
CA GLY A 14 47.11 -18.63 -27.24
C GLY A 14 47.30 -17.95 -28.60
N ILE A 15 46.31 -17.18 -29.05
CA ILE A 15 46.38 -16.42 -30.31
C ILE A 15 47.49 -15.36 -30.28
N PHE A 16 47.68 -14.65 -29.16
CA PHE A 16 48.73 -13.63 -29.06
C PHE A 16 50.15 -14.20 -28.93
N ILE A 17 50.30 -15.37 -28.30
CA ILE A 17 51.60 -16.04 -28.15
C ILE A 17 52.03 -16.72 -29.46
N SER A 18 51.09 -17.18 -30.28
CA SER A 18 51.37 -17.92 -31.51
C SER A 18 52.31 -17.20 -32.50
N PRO A 19 52.14 -15.89 -32.83
CA PRO A 19 53.07 -15.16 -33.71
C PRO A 19 54.49 -15.06 -33.15
N ILE A 20 54.62 -14.86 -31.83
CA ILE A 20 55.92 -14.74 -31.14
C ILE A 20 56.64 -16.07 -31.20
N LEU A 21 55.92 -17.17 -30.95
CA LEU A 21 56.46 -18.53 -30.99
C LEU A 21 56.87 -18.95 -32.41
N SER A 22 56.13 -18.48 -33.42
CA SER A 22 56.44 -18.72 -34.85
C SER A 22 57.77 -18.12 -35.29
N MET A 23 58.23 -17.06 -34.64
CA MET A 23 59.53 -16.44 -34.93
C MET A 23 60.71 -17.29 -34.46
N ILE A 24 60.49 -18.21 -33.50
CA ILE A 24 61.54 -19.01 -32.85
C ILE A 24 61.56 -20.45 -33.39
N LEU A 25 60.39 -21.09 -33.52
CA LEU A 25 60.26 -22.54 -33.82
C LEU A 25 59.79 -22.83 -35.26
N GLY A 26 59.45 -21.79 -36.03
CA GLY A 26 58.91 -21.93 -37.39
C GLY A 26 57.40 -22.16 -37.44
N ILE A 27 56.82 -21.84 -38.59
CA ILE A 27 55.35 -21.73 -38.78
C ILE A 27 54.64 -23.07 -38.55
N TYR A 28 55.12 -24.15 -39.16
CA TYR A 28 54.47 -25.47 -39.06
C TYR A 28 54.46 -26.03 -37.63
N GLN A 29 55.57 -25.91 -36.90
CA GLN A 29 55.67 -26.39 -35.52
C GLN A 29 54.75 -25.58 -34.59
N THR A 30 54.67 -24.27 -34.84
CA THR A 30 53.85 -23.36 -34.04
C THR A 30 52.35 -23.60 -34.24
N ILE A 31 51.91 -23.91 -35.46
CA ILE A 31 50.52 -24.30 -35.73
C ILE A 31 50.17 -25.56 -34.93
N ILE A 32 51.03 -26.59 -34.96
CA ILE A 32 50.81 -27.84 -34.21
C ILE A 32 50.71 -27.58 -32.70
N ILE A 33 51.61 -26.76 -32.14
CA ILE A 33 51.60 -26.40 -30.71
C ILE A 33 50.32 -25.64 -30.34
N THR A 34 49.90 -24.68 -31.17
CA THR A 34 48.69 -23.89 -30.93
C THR A 34 47.44 -24.78 -30.99
N CYS A 35 47.34 -25.68 -31.98
CA CYS A 35 46.25 -26.64 -32.05
C CYS A 35 46.22 -27.61 -30.85
N LEU A 36 47.39 -28.08 -30.38
CA LEU A 36 47.47 -28.90 -29.18
C LEU A 36 46.99 -28.15 -27.94
N PHE A 37 47.41 -26.89 -27.78
CA PHE A 37 46.94 -26.02 -26.70
C PHE A 37 45.43 -25.83 -26.72
N ASP A 38 44.85 -25.48 -27.88
CA ASP A 38 43.39 -25.32 -28.01
C ASP A 38 42.65 -26.63 -27.71
N LEU A 39 43.17 -27.76 -28.18
CA LEU A 39 42.62 -29.09 -27.88
C LEU A 39 42.66 -29.38 -26.37
N THR A 40 43.76 -29.01 -25.68
CA THR A 40 43.85 -29.19 -24.22
C THR A 40 42.83 -28.32 -23.47
N VAL A 41 42.67 -27.05 -23.85
CA VAL A 41 41.70 -26.14 -23.23
C VAL A 41 40.27 -26.67 -23.45
N PHE A 42 39.98 -27.14 -24.66
CA PHE A 42 38.70 -27.75 -24.98
C PHE A 42 38.44 -29.04 -24.18
N THR A 43 39.47 -29.89 -24.01
CA THR A 43 39.36 -31.12 -23.24
C THR A 43 39.07 -30.83 -21.76
N PHE A 44 39.78 -29.88 -21.15
CA PHE A 44 39.50 -29.44 -19.78
C PHE A 44 38.09 -28.86 -19.63
N MET A 45 37.62 -28.09 -20.62
CA MET A 45 36.26 -27.54 -20.64
C MET A 45 35.19 -28.65 -20.67
N VAL A 46 35.37 -29.68 -21.51
CA VAL A 46 34.42 -30.81 -21.61
C VAL A 46 34.42 -31.63 -20.31
N ILE A 47 35.59 -31.88 -19.72
CA ILE A 47 35.70 -32.61 -18.46
C ILE A 47 35.03 -31.84 -17.30
N ASP A 48 35.27 -30.53 -17.19
CA ASP A 48 34.64 -29.67 -16.18
C ASP A 48 33.10 -29.69 -16.30
N GLY A 49 32.58 -29.72 -17.53
CA GLY A 49 31.16 -29.82 -17.81
C GLY A 49 30.51 -31.17 -17.52
N TRP A 50 31.16 -32.28 -17.90
CA TRP A 50 30.64 -33.63 -17.65
C TRP A 50 30.70 -34.03 -16.17
N GLY A 51 31.63 -33.48 -15.40
CA GLY A 51 31.73 -33.73 -13.95
C GLY A 51 30.63 -33.05 -13.09
N MET A 52 29.78 -32.21 -13.69
CA MET A 52 28.74 -31.48 -12.96
C MET A 52 27.40 -32.22 -12.99
N LYS A 53 26.97 -32.70 -11.81
CA LYS A 53 25.57 -33.03 -11.54
C LYS A 53 24.79 -31.73 -11.36
N ALA A 54 23.63 -31.60 -12.01
CA ALA A 54 22.63 -30.61 -11.66
C ALA A 54 22.27 -30.76 -10.17
N ASN A 55 22.06 -29.65 -9.45
CA ASN A 55 21.65 -29.59 -8.04
C ASN A 55 22.75 -29.77 -6.98
N ARG A 56 23.97 -29.27 -7.18
CA ARG A 56 24.96 -29.17 -6.09
C ARG A 56 24.57 -28.19 -4.98
N VAL A 57 23.63 -27.31 -5.29
CA VAL A 57 23.15 -26.27 -4.40
C VAL A 57 21.63 -26.36 -4.32
N GLU A 58 21.12 -26.37 -3.11
CA GLU A 58 19.69 -26.28 -2.82
C GLU A 58 19.35 -24.80 -2.59
N ILE A 59 18.39 -24.27 -3.35
CA ILE A 59 17.98 -22.87 -3.27
C ILE A 59 16.48 -22.84 -2.97
N THR A 60 16.11 -22.15 -1.91
CA THR A 60 14.71 -21.89 -1.56
C THR A 60 14.43 -20.40 -1.54
N ARG A 61 13.29 -20.00 -2.12
CA ARG A 61 12.83 -18.61 -2.15
C ARG A 61 11.83 -18.38 -1.02
N GLU A 62 12.18 -17.50 -0.10
CA GLU A 62 11.28 -17.02 0.94
C GLU A 62 10.74 -15.64 0.57
N LEU A 63 9.43 -15.59 0.38
CA LEU A 63 8.69 -14.38 0.07
C LEU A 63 8.07 -13.79 1.35
N PRO A 64 7.95 -12.46 1.45
CA PRO A 64 7.09 -11.84 2.45
C PRO A 64 5.68 -12.39 2.33
N SER A 65 5.02 -12.63 3.46
CA SER A 65 3.64 -13.13 3.48
C SER A 65 2.64 -12.21 2.78
N ARG A 66 2.94 -10.90 2.74
CA ARG A 66 2.17 -9.87 2.05
C ARG A 66 3.11 -8.85 1.42
N LEU A 67 3.10 -8.74 0.09
CA LEU A 67 3.82 -7.68 -0.61
C LEU A 67 3.01 -6.39 -0.53
N SER A 68 3.66 -5.25 -0.34
CA SER A 68 3.00 -3.93 -0.33
C SER A 68 3.37 -3.14 -1.58
N ILE A 69 2.38 -2.54 -2.25
CA ILE A 69 2.60 -1.62 -3.37
C ILE A 69 3.39 -0.39 -2.93
N GLY A 70 4.24 0.13 -3.83
CA GLY A 70 4.90 1.41 -3.62
C GLY A 70 6.00 1.42 -2.55
N ARG A 71 6.45 0.25 -2.11
CA ARG A 71 7.52 0.06 -1.12
C ARG A 71 8.46 -1.06 -1.54
N ASP A 72 9.66 -1.03 -0.97
CA ASP A 72 10.62 -2.13 -1.09
C ASP A 72 10.14 -3.33 -0.27
N ASN A 73 10.06 -4.48 -0.93
CA ASN A 73 9.73 -5.76 -0.32
C ASN A 73 10.94 -6.68 -0.43
N SER A 74 11.51 -7.08 0.71
CA SER A 74 12.69 -7.94 0.75
C SER A 74 12.34 -9.38 0.39
N VAL A 75 13.06 -9.96 -0.57
CA VAL A 75 13.00 -11.38 -0.94
C VAL A 75 14.29 -12.03 -0.47
N ILE A 76 14.17 -13.15 0.26
CA ILE A 76 15.30 -13.88 0.81
C ILE A 76 15.47 -15.17 0.02
N LEU A 77 16.66 -15.36 -0.55
CA LEU A 77 17.08 -16.60 -1.18
C LEU A 77 18.00 -17.33 -0.20
N LYS A 78 17.52 -18.45 0.33
CA LYS A 78 18.33 -19.33 1.17
C LYS A 78 19.03 -20.32 0.29
N VAL A 79 20.35 -20.29 0.33
CA VAL A 79 21.20 -21.10 -0.53
C VAL A 79 22.05 -22.02 0.32
N LYS A 80 21.97 -23.33 0.08
CA LYS A 80 22.73 -24.35 0.81
C LYS A 80 23.63 -25.11 -0.16
N ALA A 81 24.94 -25.04 0.06
CA ALA A 81 25.91 -25.79 -0.72
C ALA A 81 26.02 -27.23 -0.24
N GLY A 82 26.23 -28.16 -1.19
CA GLY A 82 26.60 -29.54 -0.90
C GLY A 82 28.06 -29.67 -0.42
N LYS A 83 28.71 -30.78 -0.78
CA LYS A 83 30.05 -31.15 -0.26
C LYS A 83 31.22 -30.38 -0.88
N ILE A 84 30.98 -29.50 -1.84
CA ILE A 84 32.02 -28.79 -2.61
C ILE A 84 31.60 -27.33 -2.69
N ASP A 85 32.58 -26.43 -2.70
CA ASP A 85 32.38 -25.00 -2.90
C ASP A 85 31.64 -24.73 -4.21
N ALA A 86 30.77 -23.72 -4.20
CA ALA A 86 29.93 -23.37 -5.32
C ALA A 86 29.91 -21.87 -5.54
N VAL A 87 30.28 -21.45 -6.76
CA VAL A 87 30.06 -20.09 -7.25
C VAL A 87 28.84 -20.11 -8.14
N ILE A 88 27.81 -19.34 -7.75
CA ILE A 88 26.52 -19.32 -8.42
C ILE A 88 26.09 -17.91 -8.80
N GLU A 89 25.26 -17.84 -9.84
CA GLU A 89 24.57 -16.67 -10.34
C GLU A 89 23.08 -17.04 -10.47
N ILE A 90 22.22 -16.35 -9.71
CA ILE A 90 20.79 -16.61 -9.64
C ILE A 90 20.03 -15.48 -10.34
N HIS A 91 19.12 -15.86 -11.23
CA HIS A 91 18.15 -14.98 -11.86
C HIS A 91 16.73 -15.46 -11.51
N ASP A 92 16.01 -14.67 -10.73
CA ASP A 92 14.64 -14.98 -10.32
C ASP A 92 13.64 -14.38 -11.32
N TYR A 93 12.71 -15.17 -11.85
CA TYR A 93 11.70 -14.66 -12.80
C TYR A 93 10.53 -14.00 -12.04
N TYR A 94 10.78 -12.81 -11.51
CA TYR A 94 9.75 -11.97 -10.90
C TYR A 94 8.77 -11.38 -11.95
N PRO A 95 7.55 -10.96 -11.55
CA PRO A 95 6.59 -10.31 -12.45
C PRO A 95 7.16 -9.06 -13.14
N GLN A 96 6.87 -8.87 -14.43
CA GLN A 96 7.46 -7.78 -15.23
C GLN A 96 7.09 -6.38 -14.72
N GLU A 97 5.98 -6.28 -13.99
CA GLU A 97 5.49 -5.04 -13.41
C GLU A 97 6.31 -4.57 -12.21
N PHE A 98 7.18 -5.44 -11.66
CA PHE A 98 7.98 -5.15 -10.48
C PHE A 98 9.34 -4.61 -10.90
N THR A 99 9.78 -3.56 -10.21
CA THR A 99 11.16 -3.07 -10.30
C THR A 99 12.00 -3.76 -9.23
N VAL A 100 13.26 -4.11 -9.51
CA VAL A 100 14.13 -4.83 -8.56
C VAL A 100 15.43 -4.08 -8.33
N SER A 101 16.04 -4.24 -7.16
CA SER A 101 17.34 -3.64 -6.86
C SER A 101 18.48 -4.25 -7.66
N THR A 102 18.43 -5.56 -7.89
CA THR A 102 19.41 -6.31 -8.66
C THR A 102 18.71 -7.39 -9.47
N THR A 103 18.99 -7.46 -10.77
CA THR A 103 18.44 -8.50 -11.67
C THR A 103 19.09 -9.86 -11.43
N THR A 104 20.33 -9.86 -10.93
CA THR A 104 21.14 -11.06 -10.80
C THR A 104 21.85 -11.05 -9.46
N VAL A 105 21.75 -12.16 -8.74
CA VAL A 105 22.35 -12.32 -7.41
C VAL A 105 23.48 -13.35 -7.50
N THR A 106 24.71 -12.92 -7.18
CA THR A 106 25.89 -13.80 -7.20
C THR A 106 26.30 -14.20 -5.80
N ALA A 107 26.71 -15.46 -5.60
CA ALA A 107 27.24 -15.92 -4.33
C ALA A 107 28.39 -16.90 -4.51
N ASN A 108 29.32 -16.87 -3.56
CA ASN A 108 30.38 -17.86 -3.42
C ASN A 108 30.22 -18.54 -2.05
N ILE A 109 29.86 -19.81 -2.07
CA ILE A 109 29.43 -20.55 -0.88
C ILE A 109 30.36 -21.73 -0.68
N ASN A 110 30.95 -21.84 0.52
CA ASN A 110 31.83 -22.94 0.85
C ASN A 110 31.05 -24.24 1.08
N ALA A 111 31.73 -25.37 0.97
CA ALA A 111 31.18 -26.69 1.21
C ALA A 111 30.43 -26.79 2.56
N ASN A 112 29.23 -27.36 2.51
CA ASN A 112 28.30 -27.58 3.62
C ASN A 112 27.87 -26.30 4.37
N GLN A 113 28.07 -25.11 3.79
CA GLN A 113 27.57 -23.86 4.35
C GLN A 113 26.26 -23.44 3.70
N SER A 114 25.49 -22.66 4.47
CA SER A 114 24.31 -21.97 3.99
C SER A 114 24.55 -20.46 4.01
N GLN A 115 24.07 -19.78 2.97
CA GLN A 115 24.13 -18.33 2.86
C GLN A 115 22.75 -17.79 2.51
N GLU A 116 22.36 -16.69 3.15
CA GLU A 116 21.16 -15.95 2.82
C GLU A 116 21.51 -14.77 1.92
N LEU A 117 20.84 -14.67 0.77
CA LEU A 117 21.00 -13.58 -0.18
C LEU A 117 19.68 -12.81 -0.20
N THR A 118 19.75 -11.49 -0.02
CA THR A 118 18.55 -10.66 0.01
C THR A 118 18.59 -9.66 -1.14
N TYR A 119 17.50 -9.58 -1.89
CA TYR A 119 17.25 -8.53 -2.85
C TYR A 119 15.86 -7.92 -2.60
N THR A 120 15.57 -6.77 -3.19
CA THR A 120 14.30 -6.08 -2.99
C THR A 120 13.51 -6.00 -4.28
N VAL A 121 12.20 -6.16 -4.16
CA VAL A 121 11.24 -5.93 -5.24
C VAL A 121 10.31 -4.76 -4.89
N TYR A 122 9.99 -3.95 -5.88
CA TYR A 122 9.14 -2.77 -5.80
C TYR A 122 7.95 -2.94 -6.76
N PRO A 123 6.79 -3.39 -6.24
CA PRO A 123 5.57 -3.52 -7.04
C PRO A 123 4.97 -2.15 -7.38
N ASN A 124 4.74 -1.91 -8.67
CA ASN A 124 4.13 -0.68 -9.18
C ASN A 124 2.60 -0.76 -9.30
N GLN A 125 2.01 -1.95 -9.14
CA GLN A 125 0.58 -2.20 -9.27
C GLN A 125 0.13 -3.22 -8.23
N ARG A 126 -1.10 -3.07 -7.73
CA ARG A 126 -1.75 -4.06 -6.85
C ARG A 126 -2.38 -5.17 -7.67
N GLY A 127 -2.57 -6.33 -7.04
CA GLY A 127 -3.29 -7.44 -7.64
C GLY A 127 -2.64 -8.79 -7.36
N GLU A 128 -3.05 -9.78 -8.14
CA GLU A 128 -2.49 -11.12 -8.14
C GLU A 128 -1.50 -11.27 -9.27
N PHE A 129 -0.28 -11.71 -8.96
CA PHE A 129 0.81 -11.88 -9.92
C PHE A 129 1.38 -13.29 -9.84
N SER A 130 1.79 -13.81 -10.99
CA SER A 130 2.48 -15.10 -11.08
C SER A 130 3.99 -14.87 -10.98
N TRP A 131 4.59 -15.34 -9.90
CA TRP A 131 6.04 -15.32 -9.73
C TRP A 131 6.62 -16.61 -10.31
N GLY A 132 7.43 -16.48 -11.34
CA GLY A 132 7.96 -17.60 -12.10
C GLY A 132 9.02 -18.42 -11.37
N ASN A 133 9.64 -19.30 -12.16
CA ASN A 133 10.73 -20.17 -11.73
C ASN A 133 12.02 -19.37 -11.44
N MET A 134 13.04 -20.03 -10.91
CA MET A 134 14.38 -19.45 -10.80
C MET A 134 15.32 -20.10 -11.80
N GLN A 135 16.15 -19.31 -12.47
CA GLN A 135 17.25 -19.81 -13.29
C GLN A 135 18.55 -19.63 -12.52
N VAL A 136 19.32 -20.70 -12.45
CA VAL A 136 20.56 -20.75 -11.70
C VAL A 136 21.67 -21.13 -12.66
N ARG A 137 22.77 -20.39 -12.59
CA ARG A 137 24.03 -20.74 -13.22
C ARG A 137 25.04 -21.04 -12.14
N GLN A 138 25.79 -22.13 -12.32
CA GLN A 138 26.91 -22.48 -11.46
C GLN A 138 28.17 -22.60 -12.28
N LEU A 139 29.25 -22.08 -11.72
CA LEU A 139 30.56 -22.22 -12.30
C LEU A 139 31.14 -23.60 -11.95
N GLY A 140 31.76 -24.27 -12.93
CA GLY A 140 32.46 -25.53 -12.75
C GLY A 140 33.62 -25.45 -11.77
N MET A 141 34.10 -26.60 -11.31
CA MET A 141 35.13 -26.69 -10.28
C MET A 141 36.43 -26.03 -10.72
N TRP A 142 36.77 -26.17 -12.01
CA TRP A 142 37.95 -25.54 -12.58
C TRP A 142 37.66 -24.14 -13.15
N GLY A 143 36.40 -23.75 -13.16
CA GLY A 143 35.95 -22.46 -13.62
C GLY A 143 35.98 -22.30 -15.12
N PHE A 144 35.92 -23.40 -15.89
CA PHE A 144 35.92 -23.34 -17.35
C PHE A 144 34.51 -23.21 -17.92
N VAL A 145 33.51 -23.84 -17.29
CA VAL A 145 32.14 -23.89 -17.83
C VAL A 145 31.12 -23.38 -16.82
N TRP A 146 30.13 -22.65 -17.32
CA TRP A 146 28.86 -22.39 -16.63
C TRP A 146 27.85 -23.46 -16.99
N HIS A 147 27.25 -24.04 -15.95
CA HIS A 147 26.12 -24.95 -16.08
C HIS A 147 24.84 -24.24 -15.63
N ASP A 148 23.81 -24.33 -16.45
CA ASP A 148 22.52 -23.68 -16.26
C ASP A 148 21.43 -24.72 -16.00
N TRP A 149 20.58 -24.45 -15.00
CA TRP A 149 19.38 -25.22 -14.75
C TRP A 149 18.28 -24.32 -14.20
N GLN A 150 17.06 -24.86 -14.19
CA GLN A 150 15.88 -24.18 -13.71
C GLN A 150 15.31 -24.89 -12.49
N ILE A 151 14.96 -24.11 -11.46
CA ILE A 151 14.28 -24.60 -10.27
C ILE A 151 12.79 -24.28 -10.44
N PRO A 152 11.92 -25.30 -10.56
CA PRO A 152 10.48 -25.10 -10.65
C PRO A 152 9.97 -24.61 -9.30
N HIS A 153 9.66 -23.31 -9.22
CA HIS A 153 9.18 -22.66 -8.00
C HIS A 153 8.18 -21.56 -8.35
N SER A 154 7.26 -21.85 -9.26
CA SER A 154 6.20 -20.91 -9.63
C SER A 154 5.21 -20.73 -8.48
N THR A 155 4.98 -19.51 -8.02
CA THR A 155 4.07 -19.20 -6.91
C THR A 155 3.19 -18.00 -7.25
N GLN A 156 1.91 -18.05 -6.91
CA GLN A 156 1.04 -16.86 -6.99
C GLN A 156 1.27 -15.97 -5.78
N VAL A 157 1.43 -14.67 -6.02
CA VAL A 157 1.62 -13.67 -4.98
C VAL A 157 0.57 -12.58 -5.08
N LYS A 158 0.19 -12.03 -3.93
CA LYS A 158 -0.74 -10.90 -3.83
C LYS A 158 0.02 -9.66 -3.41
N VAL A 159 -0.16 -8.58 -4.16
CA VAL A 159 0.32 -7.24 -3.82
C VAL A 159 -0.83 -6.47 -3.19
N TYR A 160 -0.66 -6.16 -1.92
CA TYR A 160 -1.59 -5.45 -1.08
C TYR A 160 -1.37 -3.94 -1.13
N PRO A 161 -2.34 -3.15 -0.63
CA PRO A 161 -2.13 -1.74 -0.28
C PRO A 161 -0.98 -1.57 0.73
N ASP A 162 -0.62 -0.34 1.07
CA ASP A 162 0.50 -0.05 1.97
C ASP A 162 0.25 -0.54 3.42
N LEU A 163 0.54 -1.81 3.67
CA LEU A 163 0.34 -2.45 4.98
C LEU A 163 1.38 -2.00 6.01
N VAL A 164 2.57 -1.61 5.57
CA VAL A 164 3.64 -1.14 6.46
C VAL A 164 3.24 0.22 7.06
N GLY A 165 2.64 1.10 6.24
CA GLY A 165 1.99 2.32 6.70
C GLY A 165 0.91 2.05 7.74
N LEU A 166 -0.02 1.13 7.46
CA LEU A 166 -1.07 0.74 8.40
C LEU A 166 -0.53 0.20 9.73
N ARG A 167 0.52 -0.63 9.71
CA ARG A 167 1.16 -1.16 10.92
C ARG A 167 1.79 -0.05 11.77
N SER A 168 2.47 0.92 11.14
CA SER A 168 3.03 2.06 11.87
C SER A 168 1.93 2.90 12.54
N LEU A 169 0.81 3.10 11.84
CA LEU A 169 -0.36 3.79 12.36
C LEU A 169 -1.00 3.02 13.53
N SER A 170 -1.14 1.69 13.43
CA SER A 170 -1.72 0.89 14.52
C SER A 170 -0.89 1.02 15.80
N ILE A 171 0.44 0.97 15.69
CA ILE A 171 1.35 1.14 16.83
C ILE A 171 1.16 2.53 17.45
N ARG A 172 1.13 3.57 16.63
CA ARG A 172 0.92 4.96 17.09
C ARG A 172 -0.41 5.12 17.84
N LEU A 173 -1.50 4.58 17.31
CA LEU A 173 -2.82 4.64 17.94
C LEU A 173 -2.85 3.90 19.27
N THR A 174 -2.21 2.73 19.35
CA THR A 174 -2.09 1.96 20.59
C THR A 174 -1.30 2.74 21.64
N LEU A 175 -0.14 3.31 21.30
CA LEU A 175 0.66 4.12 22.22
C LEU A 175 -0.11 5.34 22.74
N GLN A 176 -0.86 6.04 21.88
CA GLN A 176 -1.70 7.15 22.30
C GLN A 176 -2.81 6.73 23.27
N SER A 177 -3.38 5.54 23.07
CA SER A 177 -4.41 5.02 23.97
C SER A 177 -3.85 4.57 25.33
N SER A 178 -2.64 4.01 25.36
CA SER A 178 -1.99 3.53 26.58
C SER A 178 -1.40 4.67 27.43
N GLY A 179 -0.90 5.74 26.81
CA GLY A 179 -0.33 6.89 27.51
C GLY A 179 -1.35 7.87 28.09
N SER A 180 -2.62 7.82 27.65
CA SER A 180 -3.68 8.72 28.14
C SER A 180 -4.36 8.12 29.38
N ILE A 181 -3.64 8.22 30.51
CA ILE A 181 -4.16 7.95 31.85
C ILE A 181 -5.39 8.85 32.10
N ARG A 182 -6.55 8.21 32.27
CA ARG A 182 -7.85 8.78 32.71
C ARG A 182 -8.37 9.95 31.86
N LYS A 183 -9.15 9.63 30.82
CA LYS A 183 -10.23 10.53 30.41
C LYS A 183 -11.16 10.74 31.61
N THR A 184 -11.13 11.92 32.20
CA THR A 184 -12.11 12.37 33.18
C THR A 184 -13.49 12.19 32.57
N ARG A 185 -14.36 11.38 33.18
CA ARG A 185 -15.78 11.24 32.81
C ARG A 185 -16.40 12.64 32.80
N GLN A 186 -16.57 13.24 31.62
CA GLN A 186 -17.36 14.45 31.48
C GLN A 186 -18.83 14.04 31.59
N MET A 187 -19.37 14.11 32.80
CA MET A 187 -20.79 13.88 33.06
C MET A 187 -21.61 15.03 32.47
N GLY A 188 -22.70 14.72 31.76
CA GLY A 188 -23.77 15.69 31.46
C GLY A 188 -23.98 16.12 30.00
N ILE A 189 -23.14 15.68 29.05
CA ILE A 189 -23.31 15.99 27.60
C ILE A 189 -23.37 14.67 26.81
N GLY A 190 -24.25 13.78 27.24
CA GLY A 190 -24.43 12.45 26.68
C GLY A 190 -25.83 12.22 26.11
N THR A 191 -25.95 11.31 25.15
CA THR A 191 -27.23 10.81 24.63
C THR A 191 -27.54 9.39 25.15
N GLU A 192 -26.52 8.64 25.58
CA GLU A 192 -26.65 7.26 26.04
C GLU A 192 -26.95 7.22 27.55
N PHE A 193 -27.89 6.38 27.96
CA PHE A 193 -28.21 6.21 29.38
C PHE A 193 -27.10 5.42 30.08
N ALA A 194 -26.47 6.02 31.09
CA ALA A 194 -25.44 5.36 31.88
C ALA A 194 -26.01 4.74 33.16
N GLU A 195 -26.63 5.56 34.01
CA GLU A 195 -27.19 5.12 35.29
C GLU A 195 -28.29 6.06 35.80
N LEU A 196 -29.06 5.59 36.80
CA LEU A 196 -29.97 6.43 37.56
C LEU A 196 -29.31 6.82 38.88
N ARG A 197 -29.27 8.12 39.16
CA ARG A 197 -28.68 8.71 40.38
C ARG A 197 -29.74 9.49 41.16
N ASN A 198 -29.60 9.59 42.49
CA ASN A 198 -30.41 10.51 43.28
C ASN A 198 -30.17 11.98 42.86
N TYR A 199 -31.25 12.73 42.70
CA TYR A 199 -31.25 14.15 42.43
C TYR A 199 -30.42 14.90 43.48
N ARG A 200 -29.57 15.82 43.01
CA ARG A 200 -28.84 16.79 43.83
C ARG A 200 -29.24 18.19 43.41
N SER A 201 -29.24 19.12 44.36
CA SER A 201 -29.49 20.53 44.08
C SER A 201 -28.51 21.04 43.03
N GLY A 202 -29.04 21.54 41.91
CA GLY A 202 -28.25 22.00 40.75
C GLY A 202 -28.34 21.08 39.53
N ASP A 203 -28.93 19.88 39.66
CA ASP A 203 -29.21 19.01 38.51
C ASP A 203 -30.35 19.59 37.66
N ASP A 204 -30.25 19.47 36.33
CA ASP A 204 -31.28 19.93 35.40
C ASP A 204 -32.52 19.03 35.48
N LEU A 205 -33.68 19.65 35.74
CA LEU A 205 -34.97 18.99 35.90
C LEU A 205 -35.41 18.19 34.67
N ARG A 206 -34.91 18.53 33.47
CA ARG A 206 -35.21 17.82 32.21
C ARG A 206 -34.72 16.36 32.20
N PHE A 207 -33.71 16.03 33.02
CA PHE A 207 -33.16 14.69 33.11
C PHE A 207 -33.78 13.84 34.23
N ILE A 208 -34.77 14.36 34.96
CA ILE A 208 -35.50 13.57 35.96
C ILE A 208 -36.34 12.49 35.28
N ASP A 209 -36.13 11.24 35.66
CA ASP A 209 -36.97 10.12 35.23
C ASP A 209 -38.09 9.90 36.23
N TRP A 210 -39.23 10.57 35.99
CA TRP A 210 -40.43 10.46 36.82
C TRP A 210 -40.98 9.02 36.88
N LYS A 211 -40.79 8.23 35.81
CA LYS A 211 -41.29 6.85 35.74
C LYS A 211 -40.42 5.89 36.56
N ALA A 212 -39.11 6.09 36.57
CA ALA A 212 -38.21 5.35 37.45
C ALA A 212 -38.40 5.76 38.91
N THR A 213 -38.58 7.06 39.16
CA THR A 213 -38.86 7.62 40.49
C THR A 213 -40.14 7.04 41.09
N ALA A 214 -41.25 7.03 40.33
CA ALA A 214 -42.54 6.50 40.79
C ALA A 214 -42.50 4.99 41.12
N ARG A 215 -41.70 4.19 40.39
CA ARG A 215 -41.54 2.75 40.66
C ARG A 215 -40.70 2.46 41.90
N ARG A 216 -39.77 3.36 42.24
CA ARG A 216 -38.95 3.28 43.46
C ARG A 216 -39.66 3.86 44.69
N ALA A 217 -40.73 4.62 44.51
CA ALA A 217 -41.41 5.42 45.53
C ALA A 217 -42.08 4.63 46.68
N TYR A 218 -41.76 3.36 46.89
CA TYR A 218 -42.18 2.60 48.09
C TYR A 218 -41.38 2.96 49.36
N GLY A 219 -40.65 4.07 49.35
CA GLY A 219 -39.89 4.59 50.50
C GLY A 219 -39.48 6.06 50.30
N ASN A 220 -39.19 6.74 51.42
CA ASN A 220 -38.84 8.17 51.51
C ASN A 220 -37.47 8.50 50.85
N THR A 221 -37.40 8.30 49.53
CA THR A 221 -36.20 8.52 48.71
C THR A 221 -36.48 9.57 47.64
N GLY A 222 -35.54 10.49 47.45
CA GLY A 222 -35.68 11.61 46.51
C GLY A 222 -35.72 11.20 45.03
N PRO A 223 -36.01 12.15 44.12
CA PRO A 223 -36.15 11.90 42.69
C PRO A 223 -34.91 11.28 42.05
N LEU A 224 -35.09 10.47 41.01
CA LEU A 224 -34.00 9.89 40.23
C LEU A 224 -33.74 10.72 38.95
N VAL A 225 -32.47 11.02 38.70
CA VAL A 225 -31.96 11.73 37.53
C VAL A 225 -31.22 10.73 36.64
N ARG A 226 -31.46 10.79 35.34
CA ARG A 226 -30.72 10.04 34.33
C ARG A 226 -29.35 10.66 34.16
N VAL A 227 -28.30 9.90 34.48
CA VAL A 227 -26.94 10.24 34.09
C VAL A 227 -26.76 9.75 32.67
N LEU A 228 -26.50 10.69 31.75
CA LEU A 228 -26.22 10.38 30.36
C LEU A 228 -24.72 10.42 30.11
N GLU A 229 -24.21 9.43 29.40
CA GLU A 229 -22.84 9.38 28.89
C GLU A 229 -22.81 9.66 27.39
N PRO A 230 -21.73 10.26 26.87
CA PRO A 230 -21.53 10.40 25.43
C PRO A 230 -21.58 9.03 24.76
N GLU A 231 -22.37 8.92 23.68
CA GLU A 231 -22.42 7.70 22.86
C GLU A 231 -21.00 7.38 22.40
N GLN A 232 -20.46 6.25 22.87
CA GLN A 232 -19.10 5.83 22.53
C GLN A 232 -18.99 5.29 21.10
N GLU A 233 -20.14 5.01 20.49
CA GLU A 233 -20.29 4.11 19.37
C GLU A 233 -20.82 4.85 18.13
N GLN A 234 -19.92 5.41 17.33
CA GLN A 234 -20.32 6.10 16.11
C GLN A 234 -20.21 5.19 14.89
N THR A 235 -21.00 5.51 13.86
CA THR A 235 -20.90 4.84 12.55
C THR A 235 -20.07 5.71 11.62
N LEU A 236 -18.99 5.13 11.11
CA LEU A 236 -18.13 5.71 10.09
C LEU A 236 -18.36 4.96 8.79
N LEU A 237 -18.84 5.64 7.76
CA LEU A 237 -19.00 5.09 6.43
C LEU A 237 -18.04 5.78 5.47
N ILE A 238 -17.20 5.01 4.80
CA ILE A 238 -16.23 5.52 3.84
C ILE A 238 -16.67 5.13 2.44
N LEU A 239 -16.88 6.10 1.57
CA LEU A 239 -17.14 5.90 0.15
C LEU A 239 -15.86 6.22 -0.63
N LEU A 240 -15.28 5.21 -1.26
CA LEU A 240 -14.10 5.35 -2.11
C LEU A 240 -14.54 5.36 -3.58
N ASP A 241 -14.23 6.45 -4.26
CA ASP A 241 -14.44 6.57 -5.70
C ASP A 241 -13.38 5.75 -6.45
N ARG A 242 -13.81 4.95 -7.44
CA ARG A 242 -12.95 4.19 -8.36
C ARG A 242 -13.06 4.65 -9.81
N GLY A 243 -13.74 5.75 -10.09
CA GLY A 243 -13.96 6.25 -11.44
C GLY A 243 -12.76 6.97 -12.07
N ARG A 244 -13.04 7.66 -13.18
CA ARG A 244 -12.05 8.18 -14.13
C ARG A 244 -11.00 9.06 -13.47
N LEU A 245 -11.40 9.98 -12.60
CA LEU A 245 -10.48 10.90 -11.92
C LEU A 245 -9.50 10.18 -10.98
N MET A 246 -9.84 8.97 -10.52
CA MET A 246 -9.02 8.19 -9.61
C MET A 246 -7.97 7.31 -10.33
N THR A 247 -8.02 7.25 -11.67
CA THR A 247 -7.04 6.53 -12.51
C THR A 247 -5.71 7.29 -12.68
N ALA A 248 -5.71 8.61 -12.46
CA ALA A 248 -4.54 9.46 -12.62
C ALA A 248 -3.38 9.01 -11.71
N LYS A 249 -2.14 9.04 -12.20
CA LYS A 249 -0.97 8.66 -11.41
C LYS A 249 -0.43 9.86 -10.64
N VAL A 250 -0.25 9.69 -9.34
CA VAL A 250 0.39 10.65 -8.44
C VAL A 250 1.58 9.97 -7.79
N GLN A 251 2.79 10.48 -8.03
CA GLN A 251 4.04 9.89 -7.54
C GLN A 251 4.22 8.39 -7.88
N GLY A 252 3.87 8.00 -9.11
CA GLY A 252 4.06 6.63 -9.62
C GLY A 252 2.90 5.66 -9.32
N LEU A 253 2.06 5.94 -8.31
CA LEU A 253 0.88 5.14 -7.97
C LEU A 253 -0.40 5.78 -8.52
N GLN A 254 -1.45 5.01 -8.73
CA GLN A 254 -2.75 5.59 -9.08
C GLN A 254 -3.33 6.35 -7.88
N ARG A 255 -4.08 7.42 -8.14
CA ARG A 255 -4.75 8.21 -7.09
C ARG A 255 -5.70 7.35 -6.27
N PHE A 256 -6.34 6.37 -6.90
CA PHE A 256 -7.11 5.33 -6.23
C PHE A 256 -6.31 4.59 -5.16
N ASP A 257 -5.03 4.31 -5.40
CA ASP A 257 -4.18 3.56 -4.47
C ASP A 257 -3.93 4.37 -3.19
N TRP A 258 -3.70 5.67 -3.35
CA TRP A 258 -3.63 6.60 -2.23
C TRP A 258 -4.98 6.69 -1.50
N GLY A 259 -6.10 6.74 -2.23
CA GLY A 259 -7.45 6.74 -1.65
C GLY A 259 -7.78 5.44 -0.90
N LEU A 260 -7.29 4.30 -1.37
CA LEU A 260 -7.45 3.01 -0.72
C LEU A 260 -6.62 2.92 0.57
N ASN A 261 -5.36 3.36 0.55
CA ASN A 261 -4.53 3.48 1.75
C ASN A 261 -5.18 4.40 2.79
N THR A 262 -5.78 5.49 2.34
CA THR A 262 -6.53 6.45 3.17
C THR A 262 -7.75 5.82 3.80
N THR A 263 -8.54 5.09 2.99
CA THR A 263 -9.72 4.35 3.44
C THR A 263 -9.36 3.35 4.53
N LEU A 264 -8.32 2.55 4.32
CA LEU A 264 -7.86 1.55 5.30
C LEU A 264 -7.28 2.20 6.56
N SER A 265 -6.56 3.32 6.43
CA SER A 265 -5.99 4.04 7.57
C SER A 265 -7.08 4.64 8.45
N LEU A 266 -8.09 5.25 7.83
CA LEU A 266 -9.25 5.78 8.53
C LEU A 266 -10.10 4.66 9.16
N ALA A 267 -10.28 3.54 8.45
CA ALA A 267 -10.98 2.37 8.98
C ALA A 267 -10.27 1.79 10.22
N LEU A 268 -8.94 1.64 10.17
CA LEU A 268 -8.13 1.22 11.31
C LEU A 268 -8.29 2.18 12.50
N ALA A 269 -8.24 3.50 12.25
CA ALA A 269 -8.45 4.50 13.30
C ALA A 269 -9.85 4.41 13.93
N GLY A 270 -10.89 4.24 13.11
CA GLY A 270 -12.27 4.08 13.55
C GLY A 270 -12.45 2.82 14.41
N LEU A 271 -12.00 1.68 13.91
CA LEU A 271 -12.09 0.38 14.61
C LEU A 271 -11.30 0.40 15.93
N HIS A 272 -10.11 1.00 15.96
CA HIS A 272 -9.32 1.17 17.18
C HIS A 272 -10.01 2.08 18.21
N ARG A 273 -10.91 2.97 17.76
CA ARG A 273 -11.72 3.84 18.63
C ARG A 273 -13.10 3.26 18.94
N GLY A 274 -13.38 2.00 18.58
CA GLY A 274 -14.64 1.31 18.88
C GLY A 274 -15.80 1.61 17.92
N ASP A 275 -15.56 2.36 16.84
CA ASP A 275 -16.61 2.71 15.88
C ASP A 275 -16.97 1.54 14.98
N ARG A 276 -18.20 1.61 14.45
CA ARG A 276 -18.64 0.72 13.37
C ARG A 276 -18.16 1.30 12.05
N VAL A 277 -17.31 0.59 11.32
CA VAL A 277 -16.74 1.08 10.07
C VAL A 277 -17.33 0.30 8.90
N GLY A 278 -17.95 1.00 7.95
CA GLY A 278 -18.40 0.45 6.68
C GLY A 278 -17.63 1.07 5.51
N VAL A 279 -17.51 0.34 4.42
CA VAL A 279 -16.85 0.82 3.20
C VAL A 279 -17.71 0.52 1.98
N GLY A 280 -17.96 1.56 1.17
CA GLY A 280 -18.53 1.44 -0.16
C GLY A 280 -17.49 1.83 -1.21
N VAL A 281 -17.40 1.09 -2.30
CA VAL A 281 -16.61 1.48 -3.47
C VAL A 281 -17.54 1.66 -4.67
N PHE A 282 -17.40 2.79 -5.37
CA PHE A 282 -18.32 3.18 -6.43
C PHE A 282 -17.62 3.85 -7.61
N ASP A 283 -18.25 3.72 -8.78
CA ASP A 283 -18.00 4.46 -10.02
C ASP A 283 -19.37 4.94 -10.55
N ASN A 284 -19.87 4.45 -11.68
CA ASN A 284 -21.25 4.68 -12.12
C ASN A 284 -22.29 3.87 -11.32
N LYS A 285 -21.85 2.96 -10.45
CA LYS A 285 -22.69 2.23 -9.49
C LYS A 285 -21.89 1.83 -8.25
N ILE A 286 -22.58 1.34 -7.21
CA ILE A 286 -21.90 0.70 -6.07
C ILE A 286 -21.42 -0.69 -6.50
N HIS A 287 -20.10 -0.89 -6.55
CA HIS A 287 -19.46 -2.17 -6.88
C HIS A 287 -19.23 -3.04 -5.65
N THR A 288 -18.91 -2.41 -4.53
CA THR A 288 -18.62 -3.12 -3.29
C THR A 288 -19.28 -2.38 -2.15
N TRP A 289 -20.02 -3.12 -1.32
CA TRP A 289 -20.62 -2.61 -0.11
C TRP A 289 -20.28 -3.54 1.05
N ILE A 290 -19.51 -3.03 2.00
CA ILE A 290 -19.14 -3.72 3.22
C ILE A 290 -19.85 -2.99 4.37
N PRO A 291 -20.84 -3.61 5.02
CA PRO A 291 -21.65 -2.93 6.02
C PRO A 291 -20.82 -2.52 7.25
N PRO A 292 -21.28 -1.52 8.02
CA PRO A 292 -20.58 -1.09 9.22
C PRO A 292 -20.52 -2.16 10.31
N GLU A 293 -19.32 -2.66 10.60
CA GLU A 293 -19.05 -3.64 11.65
C GLU A 293 -17.87 -3.21 12.54
N ARG A 294 -17.61 -4.00 13.59
CA ARG A 294 -16.57 -3.74 14.59
C ARG A 294 -15.51 -4.83 14.61
N GLY A 295 -14.41 -4.48 15.27
CA GLY A 295 -13.38 -5.43 15.67
C GLY A 295 -12.26 -5.58 14.64
N GLN A 296 -11.14 -6.13 15.10
CA GLN A 296 -9.92 -6.25 14.29
C GLN A 296 -10.08 -7.24 13.13
N HIS A 297 -10.95 -8.25 13.28
CA HIS A 297 -11.25 -9.18 12.19
C HIS A 297 -11.87 -8.46 10.98
N HIS A 298 -12.70 -7.44 11.24
CA HIS A 298 -13.30 -6.62 10.18
C HIS A 298 -12.25 -5.88 9.34
N LEU A 299 -11.17 -5.37 9.97
CA LEU A 299 -10.09 -4.73 9.24
C LEU A 299 -9.43 -5.66 8.22
N ASN A 300 -9.19 -6.92 8.60
CA ASN A 300 -8.62 -7.91 7.68
C ASN A 300 -9.58 -8.21 6.53
N GLN A 301 -10.88 -8.31 6.80
CA GLN A 301 -11.89 -8.46 5.75
C GLN A 301 -11.94 -7.26 4.80
N LEU A 302 -11.81 -6.03 5.32
CA LEU A 302 -11.70 -4.83 4.50
C LEU A 302 -10.46 -4.88 3.60
N ILE A 303 -9.29 -5.22 4.16
CA ILE A 303 -8.05 -5.34 3.38
C ILE A 303 -8.24 -6.36 2.25
N ASP A 304 -8.69 -7.58 2.57
CA ASP A 304 -8.77 -8.66 1.59
C ASP A 304 -9.83 -8.38 0.50
N LYS A 305 -10.97 -7.76 0.84
CA LYS A 305 -12.02 -7.40 -0.14
C LYS A 305 -11.67 -6.20 -1.00
N LEU A 306 -10.94 -5.22 -0.47
CA LEU A 306 -10.62 -3.99 -1.20
C LEU A 306 -9.33 -4.11 -2.03
N THR A 307 -8.41 -5.01 -1.67
CA THR A 307 -7.15 -5.24 -2.39
C THR A 307 -7.30 -5.49 -3.90
N PRO A 308 -8.24 -6.35 -4.38
CA PRO A 308 -8.35 -6.65 -5.81
C PRO A 308 -8.99 -5.52 -6.62
N ILE A 309 -9.53 -4.48 -5.99
CA ILE A 309 -10.24 -3.41 -6.68
C ILE A 309 -9.23 -2.47 -7.36
N GLN A 310 -9.52 -2.14 -8.62
CA GLN A 310 -8.75 -1.22 -9.45
C GLN A 310 -9.63 -0.05 -9.88
N PRO A 311 -9.08 1.14 -10.16
CA PRO A 311 -9.84 2.23 -10.76
C PRO A 311 -10.14 1.96 -12.24
N GLU A 312 -11.23 2.52 -12.74
CA GLU A 312 -11.68 2.39 -14.13
C GLU A 312 -11.89 3.76 -14.76
N LEU A 313 -11.72 3.85 -16.09
CA LEU A 313 -11.98 5.06 -16.88
C LEU A 313 -13.49 5.26 -17.12
N ILE A 314 -14.27 5.32 -16.04
CA ILE A 314 -15.73 5.47 -16.04
C ILE A 314 -16.09 6.69 -15.20
N GLU A 315 -17.06 7.49 -15.65
CA GLU A 315 -17.52 8.65 -14.88
C GLU A 315 -18.32 8.20 -13.64
N SER A 316 -18.07 8.85 -12.50
CA SER A 316 -18.65 8.46 -11.21
C SER A 316 -20.05 9.04 -11.02
N ASP A 317 -21.02 8.22 -10.61
CA ASP A 317 -22.37 8.62 -10.23
C ASP A 317 -22.44 8.85 -8.72
N TYR A 318 -22.14 10.08 -8.30
CA TYR A 318 -22.11 10.48 -6.90
C TYR A 318 -23.54 10.47 -6.31
N LEU A 319 -24.54 10.84 -7.10
CA LEU A 319 -25.94 10.85 -6.65
C LEU A 319 -26.47 9.44 -6.42
N GLY A 320 -26.13 8.49 -7.28
CA GLY A 320 -26.44 7.07 -7.14
C GLY A 320 -25.78 6.47 -5.90
N ALA A 321 -24.49 6.77 -5.68
CA ALA A 321 -23.77 6.33 -4.48
C ALA A 321 -24.42 6.86 -3.19
N VAL A 322 -24.70 8.16 -3.13
CA VAL A 322 -25.39 8.79 -1.99
C VAL A 322 -26.80 8.21 -1.79
N THR A 323 -27.54 7.98 -2.86
CA THR A 323 -28.88 7.37 -2.80
C THR A 323 -28.82 5.96 -2.20
N HIS A 324 -27.80 5.18 -2.56
CA HIS A 324 -27.57 3.86 -1.96
C HIS A 324 -27.28 3.98 -0.46
N VAL A 325 -26.40 4.90 -0.05
CA VAL A 325 -26.09 5.13 1.36
C VAL A 325 -27.31 5.52 2.17
N VAL A 326 -28.14 6.43 1.66
CA VAL A 326 -29.36 6.88 2.36
C VAL A 326 -30.34 5.73 2.58
N LYS A 327 -30.37 4.75 1.67
CA LYS A 327 -31.20 3.54 1.79
C LYS A 327 -30.64 2.55 2.81
N GLN A 328 -29.33 2.30 2.80
CA GLN A 328 -28.70 1.29 3.66
C GLN A 328 -28.47 1.78 5.09
N GLN A 329 -28.05 3.03 5.26
CA GLN A 329 -27.72 3.61 6.55
C GLN A 329 -28.89 4.43 7.06
N THR A 330 -29.50 4.01 8.16
CA THR A 330 -30.66 4.69 8.75
C THR A 330 -30.31 5.52 9.98
N ARG A 331 -29.15 5.31 10.59
CA ARG A 331 -28.69 6.09 11.74
C ARG A 331 -27.73 7.18 11.29
N ARG A 332 -27.61 8.24 12.08
CA ARG A 332 -26.59 9.28 11.89
C ARG A 332 -25.21 8.62 11.79
N ALA A 333 -24.40 9.10 10.86
CA ALA A 333 -23.09 8.58 10.57
C ALA A 333 -22.20 9.71 10.03
N LEU A 334 -20.90 9.58 10.24
CA LEU A 334 -19.90 10.31 9.46
C LEU A 334 -19.77 9.61 8.11
N ILE A 335 -20.08 10.32 7.03
CA ILE A 335 -19.93 9.81 5.67
C ILE A 335 -18.73 10.51 5.04
N VAL A 336 -17.65 9.76 4.89
CA VAL A 336 -16.41 10.24 4.27
C VAL A 336 -16.41 9.83 2.80
N ILE A 337 -16.38 10.78 1.88
CA ILE A 337 -16.25 10.51 0.44
C ILE A 337 -14.82 10.85 0.03
N ILE A 338 -14.09 9.86 -0.45
CA ILE A 338 -12.72 9.98 -0.94
C ILE A 338 -12.77 9.94 -2.47
N THR A 339 -12.47 11.07 -3.10
CA THR A 339 -12.54 11.27 -4.56
C THR A 339 -11.55 12.35 -4.98
N ASP A 340 -11.64 12.85 -6.21
CA ASP A 340 -10.94 14.05 -6.64
C ASP A 340 -11.91 15.09 -7.21
N LEU A 341 -11.46 16.35 -7.25
CA LEU A 341 -12.26 17.50 -7.66
C LEU A 341 -11.46 18.36 -8.65
N VAL A 342 -11.90 18.45 -9.91
CA VAL A 342 -11.18 19.24 -10.91
C VAL A 342 -11.59 20.71 -10.85
N ASP A 343 -12.85 20.99 -11.19
CA ASP A 343 -13.40 22.33 -11.24
C ASP A 343 -14.85 22.36 -10.72
N ILE A 344 -15.44 23.54 -10.66
CA ILE A 344 -16.78 23.73 -10.08
C ILE A 344 -17.91 23.14 -10.92
N THR A 345 -17.74 23.11 -12.24
CA THR A 345 -18.74 22.66 -13.21
C THR A 345 -18.78 21.14 -13.23
N ALA A 346 -17.60 20.52 -13.38
CA ALA A 346 -17.41 19.08 -13.34
C ALA A 346 -17.82 18.48 -11.99
N SER A 347 -17.73 19.26 -10.92
CA SER A 347 -18.02 18.78 -9.55
C SER A 347 -19.41 19.14 -9.05
N SER A 348 -20.27 19.71 -9.92
CA SER A 348 -21.64 20.10 -9.57
C SER A 348 -22.47 18.91 -9.06
N GLU A 349 -22.29 17.72 -9.63
CA GLU A 349 -22.95 16.50 -9.18
C GLU A 349 -22.51 16.09 -7.76
N LEU A 350 -21.21 16.11 -7.49
CA LEU A 350 -20.65 15.84 -6.16
C LEU A 350 -21.18 16.83 -5.12
N LEU A 351 -21.25 18.13 -5.47
CA LEU A 351 -21.84 19.16 -4.62
C LEU A 351 -23.29 18.81 -4.26
N LEU A 352 -24.12 18.49 -5.26
CA LEU A 352 -25.52 18.10 -5.06
C LEU A 352 -25.64 16.85 -4.20
N ALA A 353 -24.81 15.84 -4.44
CA ALA A 353 -24.79 14.60 -3.68
C ALA A 353 -24.43 14.83 -2.20
N LEU A 354 -23.40 15.63 -1.92
CA LEU A 354 -22.99 15.94 -0.55
C LEU A 354 -24.01 16.82 0.19
N THR A 355 -24.62 17.79 -0.48
CA THR A 355 -25.68 18.61 0.14
C THR A 355 -26.91 17.78 0.50
N ARG A 356 -27.22 16.73 -0.26
CA ARG A 356 -28.31 15.78 0.07
C ARG A 356 -28.03 14.96 1.34
N LEU A 357 -26.77 14.76 1.71
CA LEU A 357 -26.38 14.05 2.93
C LEU A 357 -26.45 14.93 4.19
N ALA A 358 -26.15 16.23 4.06
CA ALA A 358 -25.99 17.16 5.18
C ALA A 358 -27.15 17.23 6.19
N PRO A 359 -28.44 17.07 5.83
CA PRO A 359 -29.53 17.14 6.79
C PRO A 359 -29.55 16.03 7.84
N ARG A 360 -28.96 14.86 7.54
CA ARG A 360 -29.04 13.65 8.41
C ARG A 360 -27.67 13.13 8.84
N TYR A 361 -26.66 13.32 8.01
CA TYR A 361 -25.32 12.80 8.22
C TYR A 361 -24.33 13.95 8.37
N LEU A 362 -23.11 13.63 8.81
CA LEU A 362 -22.00 14.56 8.71
C LEU A 362 -21.20 14.20 7.45
N PRO A 363 -21.42 14.87 6.31
CA PRO A 363 -20.65 14.61 5.10
C PRO A 363 -19.24 15.20 5.22
N PHE A 364 -18.25 14.42 4.82
CA PHE A 364 -16.84 14.80 4.79
C PHE A 364 -16.25 14.46 3.43
N CYS A 365 -16.05 15.49 2.60
CA CYS A 365 -15.39 15.39 1.31
C CYS A 365 -13.87 15.42 1.50
N VAL A 366 -13.20 14.39 1.01
CA VAL A 366 -11.75 14.22 1.06
C VAL A 366 -11.25 14.12 -0.36
N THR A 367 -10.34 15.02 -0.72
CA THR A 367 -9.82 15.12 -2.07
C THR A 367 -8.31 14.95 -2.10
N LEU A 368 -7.81 14.23 -3.11
CA LEU A 368 -6.40 13.90 -3.25
C LEU A 368 -5.73 14.81 -4.27
N ARG A 369 -4.99 15.80 -3.78
CA ARG A 369 -4.28 16.75 -4.64
C ARG A 369 -2.97 16.14 -5.17
N ASP A 370 -2.62 16.50 -6.40
CA ASP A 370 -1.33 16.17 -6.98
C ASP A 370 -0.27 17.21 -6.57
N PRO A 371 0.80 16.82 -5.84
CA PRO A 371 1.89 17.72 -5.49
C PRO A 371 2.59 18.36 -6.71
N GLN A 372 2.53 17.74 -7.89
CA GLN A 372 3.15 18.30 -9.09
C GLN A 372 2.44 19.58 -9.54
N VAL A 373 1.10 19.66 -9.39
CA VAL A 373 0.34 20.87 -9.72
C VAL A 373 0.72 22.02 -8.78
N ASP A 374 0.89 21.73 -7.49
CA ASP A 374 1.38 22.71 -6.51
C ASP A 374 2.79 23.22 -6.89
N ASN A 375 3.69 22.29 -7.23
CA ASN A 375 5.04 22.64 -7.63
C ASN A 375 5.05 23.52 -8.89
N LEU A 376 4.25 23.20 -9.90
CA LEU A 376 4.14 24.00 -11.12
C LEU A 376 3.59 25.41 -10.85
N ALA A 377 2.62 25.54 -9.95
CA ALA A 377 2.05 26.85 -9.59
C ALA A 377 3.07 27.75 -8.85
N HIS A 378 3.90 27.15 -7.98
CA HIS A 378 4.84 27.87 -7.11
C HIS A 378 6.25 28.05 -7.68
N THR A 379 6.62 27.32 -8.73
CA THR A 379 7.95 27.43 -9.36
C THR A 379 7.96 28.60 -10.34
N PHE A 380 8.78 29.62 -10.06
CA PHE A 380 9.02 30.70 -11.02
C PHE A 380 9.84 30.19 -12.22
N THR A 381 9.52 30.69 -13.40
CA THR A 381 10.20 30.34 -14.66
C THR A 381 10.16 31.54 -15.60
N GLU A 382 11.22 31.73 -16.37
CA GLU A 382 11.31 32.77 -17.41
C GLU A 382 10.92 32.25 -18.79
N ASP A 383 10.81 30.92 -18.95
CA ASP A 383 10.38 30.31 -20.20
C ASP A 383 8.89 30.55 -20.44
N ALA A 384 8.55 30.95 -21.67
CA ALA A 384 7.18 31.27 -22.06
C ALA A 384 6.27 30.05 -21.97
N THR A 385 6.73 28.87 -22.43
CA THR A 385 5.94 27.63 -22.36
C THR A 385 5.68 27.21 -20.92
N GLN A 386 6.71 27.21 -20.07
CA GLN A 386 6.54 26.92 -18.65
C GLN A 386 5.67 27.96 -17.92
N SER A 387 5.69 29.21 -18.35
CA SER A 387 4.82 30.26 -17.80
C SER A 387 3.34 29.99 -18.09
N TYR A 388 3.00 29.49 -19.29
CA TYR A 388 1.63 29.06 -19.60
C TYR A 388 1.20 27.88 -18.73
N ILE A 389 2.05 26.86 -18.56
CA ILE A 389 1.75 25.71 -17.70
C ILE A 389 1.51 26.15 -16.26
N ARG A 390 2.34 27.07 -15.75
CA ARG A 390 2.18 27.65 -14.42
C ARG A 390 0.87 28.42 -14.28
N ALA A 391 0.50 29.24 -15.28
CA ALA A 391 -0.76 29.99 -15.25
C ALA A 391 -1.97 29.05 -15.15
N VAL A 392 -1.98 27.96 -15.91
CA VAL A 392 -3.01 26.91 -15.84
C VAL A 392 -3.02 26.23 -14.47
N ALA A 393 -1.85 25.91 -13.91
CA ALA A 393 -1.76 25.29 -12.58
C ALA A 393 -2.35 26.21 -11.49
N ILE A 394 -2.07 27.52 -11.55
CA ILE A 394 -2.64 28.52 -10.63
C ILE A 394 -4.17 28.58 -10.77
N ASP A 395 -4.69 28.63 -12.00
CA ASP A 395 -6.13 28.68 -12.26
C ASP A 395 -6.85 27.42 -11.73
N LEU A 396 -6.30 26.23 -11.98
CA LEU A 396 -6.84 24.97 -11.45
C LEU A 396 -6.90 24.96 -9.92
N LEU A 397 -5.85 25.42 -9.24
CA LEU A 397 -5.84 25.52 -7.78
C LEU A 397 -6.89 26.53 -7.27
N ALA A 398 -7.07 27.66 -7.97
CA ALA A 398 -8.06 28.66 -7.61
C ALA A 398 -9.50 28.12 -7.79
N GLN A 399 -9.81 27.47 -8.91
CA GLN A 399 -11.11 26.86 -9.17
C GLN A 399 -11.46 25.79 -8.13
N ARG A 400 -10.48 24.97 -7.76
CA ARG A 400 -10.64 23.96 -6.69
C ARG A 400 -10.96 24.60 -5.34
N GLN A 401 -10.28 25.69 -4.97
CA GLN A 401 -10.57 26.43 -3.73
C GLN A 401 -12.00 26.99 -3.70
N LEU A 402 -12.50 27.50 -4.83
CA LEU A 402 -13.87 27.99 -4.95
C LEU A 402 -14.90 26.87 -4.73
N ALA A 403 -14.68 25.69 -5.34
CA ALA A 403 -15.55 24.53 -5.14
C ALA A 403 -15.60 24.10 -3.66
N PHE A 404 -14.46 24.12 -2.96
CA PHE A 404 -14.42 23.83 -1.53
C PHE A 404 -15.10 24.88 -0.66
N ALA A 405 -14.99 26.15 -1.03
CA ALA A 405 -15.70 27.21 -0.32
C ALA A 405 -17.22 27.00 -0.39
N GLN A 406 -17.74 26.59 -1.56
CA GLN A 406 -19.17 26.27 -1.73
C GLN A 406 -19.59 25.07 -0.88
N LEU A 407 -18.79 23.99 -0.83
CA LEU A 407 -19.07 22.83 0.04
C LEU A 407 -19.14 23.23 1.52
N LYS A 408 -18.16 24.02 1.99
CA LYS A 408 -18.12 24.49 3.38
C LYS A 408 -19.33 25.36 3.72
N GLN A 409 -19.76 26.24 2.82
CA GLN A 409 -20.97 27.05 3.00
C GLN A 409 -22.24 26.19 3.14
N LYS A 410 -22.26 25.00 2.55
CA LYS A 410 -23.36 24.03 2.66
C LYS A 410 -23.24 23.07 3.85
N GLY A 411 -22.31 23.32 4.77
CA GLY A 411 -22.12 22.52 5.99
C GLY A 411 -21.35 21.21 5.77
N VAL A 412 -20.69 21.05 4.63
CA VAL A 412 -19.87 19.86 4.33
C VAL A 412 -18.46 20.07 4.87
N LEU A 413 -17.93 19.07 5.59
CA LEU A 413 -16.52 19.06 5.98
C LEU A 413 -15.67 18.80 4.74
N VAL A 414 -14.54 19.49 4.61
CA VAL A 414 -13.66 19.35 3.44
C VAL A 414 -12.22 19.22 3.89
N LEU A 415 -11.52 18.23 3.34
CA LEU A 415 -10.08 18.06 3.45
C LEU A 415 -9.48 17.94 2.04
N ASP A 416 -8.52 18.82 1.77
CA ASP A 416 -7.71 18.80 0.55
C ASP A 416 -6.26 18.72 0.98
N ALA A 417 -5.58 17.63 0.59
CA ALA A 417 -4.17 17.45 0.89
C ALA A 417 -3.48 16.67 -0.23
N PRO A 418 -2.14 16.80 -0.33
CA PRO A 418 -1.32 15.94 -1.18
C PRO A 418 -1.64 14.45 -0.98
N ALA A 419 -1.74 13.69 -2.07
CA ALA A 419 -2.12 12.28 -2.04
C ALA A 419 -1.23 11.42 -1.11
N ASN A 420 0.05 11.77 -0.94
CA ASN A 420 0.99 11.09 -0.06
C ASN A 420 0.84 11.44 1.43
N GLN A 421 0.10 12.49 1.78
CA GLN A 421 -0.10 12.96 3.17
C GLN A 421 -1.55 12.84 3.64
N ILE A 422 -2.49 12.63 2.72
CA ILE A 422 -3.94 12.66 2.99
C ILE A 422 -4.38 11.64 4.04
N SER A 423 -3.77 10.44 4.07
CA SER A 423 -4.07 9.39 5.07
C SER A 423 -3.88 9.88 6.50
N GLU A 424 -2.73 10.51 6.78
CA GLU A 424 -2.40 11.00 8.12
C GLU A 424 -3.29 12.17 8.52
N GLN A 425 -3.44 13.15 7.63
CA GLN A 425 -4.25 14.34 7.90
C GLN A 425 -5.73 13.99 8.12
N LEU A 426 -6.28 13.02 7.36
CA LEU A 426 -7.65 12.58 7.54
C LEU A 426 -7.87 11.86 8.87
N VAL A 427 -6.95 10.98 9.26
CA VAL A 427 -7.02 10.29 10.56
C VAL A 427 -6.99 11.32 11.69
N ASP A 428 -6.08 12.29 11.64
CA ASP A 428 -5.99 13.32 12.68
C ASP A 428 -7.26 14.19 12.72
N ARG A 429 -7.82 14.56 11.58
CA ARG A 429 -9.10 15.28 11.51
C ARG A 429 -10.25 14.47 12.09
N TYR A 430 -10.34 13.18 11.76
CA TYR A 430 -11.34 12.29 12.34
C TYR A 430 -11.19 12.19 13.87
N LEU A 431 -9.97 12.02 14.38
CA LEU A 431 -9.72 11.96 15.83
C LEU A 431 -10.06 13.28 16.54
N GLN A 432 -9.81 14.42 15.90
CA GLN A 432 -10.22 15.74 16.41
C GLN A 432 -11.75 15.89 16.46
N LEU A 433 -12.46 15.51 15.38
CA LEU A 433 -13.92 15.54 15.33
C LEU A 433 -14.53 14.66 16.44
N LYS A 434 -13.96 13.47 16.62
CA LYS A 434 -14.38 12.54 17.69
C LYS A 434 -14.08 13.09 19.08
N ALA A 435 -12.95 13.75 19.28
CA ALA A 435 -12.62 14.37 20.56
C ALA A 435 -13.55 15.53 20.93
N ARG A 436 -14.14 16.21 19.94
CA ARG A 436 -15.08 17.34 20.12
C ARG A 436 -16.55 16.93 20.20
N ASN A 437 -16.87 15.63 20.17
CA ASN A 437 -18.24 15.10 20.11
C ASN A 437 -19.07 15.72 18.96
N GLN A 438 -18.45 15.97 17.80
CA GLN A 438 -19.12 16.58 16.64
C GLN A 438 -19.77 15.57 15.68
N LEU A 439 -19.61 14.27 15.96
CA LEU A 439 -20.00 13.15 15.10
C LEU A 439 -21.40 12.62 15.45
#